data_AF-A0AAV2HRS3-F1
#
_entry.id   AF-A0AAV2HRS3-F1
#
_cell.length_a   1.000
_cell.length_b   1.000
_cell.length_c   1.000
_cell.angle_alpha   90.00
_cell.angle_beta   90.00
_cell.angle_gamma   90.00
#
_symmetry.space_group_name_H-M   'P 1'
#
loop_
_entity.id
_entity.type
_entity.pdbx_description
1 polymer ?
#
loop_
_entity_poly.entity_id
_entity_poly.type
_entity_poly.pdbx_seq_one_letter_code
_entity_poly.pdbx_strand_id
1 'polypeptide(L)'
;MSSTYFATLLSLVGALMTVGQCSFLLTTSPLKSGPDLASNVTFGCRYWGDESTSAVSKVLKMSILRRTSPKDDPVAVGALSNNQTVITLNDPTAPNVTCYLGTLVDSYLSITWRAVTLEVFGQFVCEVQGVGASGGGVTERSPEVKISEPNLTSSDVIELIIRDRVDRNSLMADIEKNYIEKIKVLEDKVANFTNDVARFAVEENDLKANLDTLAEHPMLQYWPEGTYALLAPQSGCPFNVAAEWTTGYKKFHTESDLANHNNASWGAHFMAPFLAKNYSGNFLYQHFCVLTDSPGPAWPQGSYCINRKGGNCTAGFHSGAIRYDEEDLNGAGRSAGDLPDGTYSTSMTTLHYCCRSDGLPETKVVLPKGRPFYLYRYNGTCQEVEGMTVEAEEMVVDTESSYNKDLYENDYHPDGQINDVVLQLCYYVKL
;
A
#
# COMPACT_ATOMS: atom_id res chain seq x y z
N MET A 1 -76.99 -24.37 1.78
CA MET A 1 -78.30 -24.69 2.38
C MET A 1 -78.07 -25.24 3.78
N SER A 2 -78.68 -24.60 4.79
CA SER A 2 -79.07 -25.09 6.13
C SER A 2 -78.07 -25.96 6.92
N SER A 3 -77.49 -25.48 8.01
CA SER A 3 -78.08 -25.48 9.37
C SER A 3 -78.64 -26.84 9.78
N THR A 4 -77.91 -27.52 10.69
CA THR A 4 -78.39 -28.17 11.93
C THR A 4 -77.33 -29.17 12.40
N TYR A 5 -76.77 -28.97 13.59
CA TYR A 5 -76.42 -29.98 14.61
C TYR A 5 -75.76 -29.22 15.79
N PHE A 6 -76.58 -28.35 16.38
CA PHE A 6 -76.41 -27.87 17.75
C PHE A 6 -76.92 -28.98 18.68
N ALA A 7 -76.28 -29.12 19.84
CA ALA A 7 -76.63 -30.02 20.94
C ALA A 7 -76.28 -31.51 20.74
N THR A 8 -75.12 -31.91 21.27
CA THR A 8 -74.95 -33.01 22.25
C THR A 8 -73.47 -33.27 22.48
N LEU A 9 -72.88 -32.71 23.53
CA LEU A 9 -72.13 -33.47 24.55
C LEU A 9 -71.69 -32.54 25.69
N LEU A 10 -72.67 -32.21 26.53
CA LEU A 10 -72.45 -31.88 27.93
C LEU A 10 -72.41 -33.24 28.67
N SER A 11 -71.26 -33.71 29.15
CA SER A 11 -71.18 -34.61 30.33
C SER A 11 -69.73 -34.95 30.68
N LEU A 12 -69.43 -34.86 31.99
CA LEU A 12 -68.19 -35.21 32.72
C LEU A 12 -67.00 -34.27 32.44
N VAL A 13 -66.51 -33.42 33.34
CA VAL A 13 -66.26 -33.54 34.80
C VAL A 13 -66.17 -32.09 35.35
N GLY A 14 -66.84 -31.64 36.41
CA GLY A 14 -67.44 -32.38 37.50
C GLY A 14 -66.43 -32.77 38.58
N ALA A 15 -65.49 -31.90 38.96
CA ALA A 15 -64.68 -32.07 40.17
C ALA A 15 -64.24 -30.72 40.76
N LEU A 16 -64.84 -30.39 41.90
CA LEU A 16 -64.50 -29.33 42.87
C LEU A 16 -64.43 -27.88 42.34
N MET A 17 -65.59 -27.26 42.14
CA MET A 17 -65.74 -25.82 42.40
C MET A 17 -66.24 -25.63 43.83
N THR A 18 -65.31 -25.41 44.74
CA THR A 18 -65.61 -24.74 46.00
C THR A 18 -65.95 -23.28 45.70
N VAL A 19 -67.04 -22.81 46.27
CA VAL A 19 -67.63 -21.47 46.21
C VAL A 19 -66.56 -20.37 46.11
N GLY A 20 -66.53 -19.70 44.96
CA GLY A 20 -65.74 -18.50 44.67
C GLY A 20 -66.09 -17.99 43.27
N GLN A 21 -66.87 -16.92 43.19
CA GLN A 21 -67.32 -16.30 41.94
C GLN A 21 -66.11 -15.89 41.09
N CYS A 22 -65.84 -16.63 40.00
CA CYS A 22 -64.85 -16.25 38.99
C CYS A 22 -65.62 -15.86 37.73
N SER A 23 -65.56 -14.59 37.33
CA SER A 23 -66.32 -14.09 36.18
C SER A 23 -65.57 -14.25 34.84
N PHE A 24 -64.31 -14.68 34.89
CA PHE A 24 -63.46 -14.98 33.73
C PHE A 24 -63.12 -16.48 33.63
N LEU A 25 -63.08 -16.98 32.40
CA LEU A 25 -62.77 -18.37 32.07
C LEU A 25 -61.58 -18.44 31.12
N LEU A 26 -60.61 -19.30 31.47
CA LEU A 26 -59.56 -19.73 30.56
C LEU A 26 -60.03 -20.99 29.84
N THR A 27 -60.11 -20.92 28.52
CA THR A 27 -60.53 -22.02 27.64
C THR A 27 -59.35 -22.50 26.80
N THR A 28 -59.32 -23.79 26.48
CA THR A 28 -58.29 -24.42 25.64
C THR A 28 -58.94 -25.24 24.55
N SER A 29 -58.44 -25.14 23.31
CA SER A 29 -58.90 -25.97 22.21
C SER A 29 -57.71 -26.53 21.41
N PRO A 30 -57.61 -27.85 21.18
CA PRO A 30 -58.42 -28.93 21.79
C PRO A 30 -58.05 -29.18 23.28
N LEU A 31 -59.01 -29.68 24.08
CA LEU A 31 -58.83 -29.99 25.52
C LEU A 31 -57.95 -31.23 25.79
N LYS A 32 -57.72 -32.07 24.78
CA LYS A 32 -56.84 -33.23 24.81
C LYS A 32 -55.84 -33.10 23.67
N SER A 33 -54.55 -32.95 23.98
CA SER A 33 -53.47 -33.02 23.01
C SER A 33 -52.70 -34.32 23.20
N GLY A 34 -52.97 -35.30 22.34
CA GLY A 34 -52.09 -36.45 22.16
C GLY A 34 -50.88 -36.09 21.27
N PRO A 35 -49.84 -36.93 21.24
CA PRO A 35 -48.69 -36.74 20.35
C PRO A 35 -49.04 -36.72 18.85
N ASP A 36 -50.29 -37.05 18.49
CA ASP A 36 -50.78 -37.15 17.12
C ASP A 36 -51.37 -35.84 16.50
N LEU A 37 -51.11 -34.66 17.06
CA LEU A 37 -51.82 -33.43 16.63
C LEU A 37 -50.91 -32.35 16.02
N ALA A 38 -50.83 -32.35 14.69
CA ALA A 38 -50.53 -31.18 13.85
C ALA A 38 -51.67 -30.14 13.88
N SER A 39 -52.32 -29.92 15.02
CA SER A 39 -53.42 -28.97 15.19
C SER A 39 -53.00 -27.81 16.08
N ASN A 40 -53.40 -26.61 15.70
CA ASN A 40 -53.20 -25.41 16.50
C ASN A 40 -53.80 -25.58 17.90
N VAL A 41 -53.02 -25.30 18.96
CA VAL A 41 -53.52 -25.21 20.33
C VAL A 41 -53.78 -23.75 20.65
N THR A 42 -55.02 -23.42 20.98
CA THR A 42 -55.41 -22.05 21.33
C THR A 42 -55.86 -21.99 22.78
N PHE A 43 -55.26 -21.08 23.54
CA PHE A 43 -55.79 -20.65 24.84
C PHE A 43 -56.55 -19.34 24.63
N GLY A 44 -57.72 -19.23 25.26
CA GLY A 44 -58.55 -18.04 25.22
C GLY A 44 -59.02 -17.68 26.63
N CYS A 45 -58.61 -16.51 27.11
CA CYS A 45 -59.17 -15.91 28.30
C CYS A 45 -60.27 -14.92 27.93
N ARG A 46 -61.48 -15.16 28.43
CA ARG A 46 -62.68 -14.36 28.16
C ARG A 46 -63.59 -14.28 29.38
N TYR A 47 -64.45 -13.29 29.36
CA TYR A 47 -65.55 -13.16 30.32
C TYR A 47 -66.59 -14.28 30.12
N TRP A 48 -67.10 -14.86 31.21
CA TRP A 48 -68.06 -15.97 31.19
C TRP A 48 -69.17 -15.83 32.26
N GLY A 49 -69.08 -14.87 33.18
CA GLY A 49 -70.05 -14.64 34.25
C GLY A 49 -71.25 -13.76 33.88
N ASP A 50 -72.14 -13.53 34.85
CA ASP A 50 -73.14 -12.44 34.80
C ASP A 50 -72.47 -11.14 35.27
N GLU A 51 -72.69 -9.99 34.60
CA GLU A 51 -72.03 -8.70 34.89
C GLU A 51 -72.10 -8.30 36.38
N SER A 52 -73.13 -8.78 37.09
CA SER A 52 -73.32 -8.62 38.53
C SER A 52 -72.30 -9.36 39.42
N THR A 53 -71.54 -10.30 38.85
CA THR A 53 -70.62 -11.20 39.58
C THR A 53 -69.16 -10.76 39.53
N SER A 54 -68.81 -9.83 38.62
CA SER A 54 -67.46 -9.31 38.47
C SER A 54 -67.24 -8.12 39.39
N ALA A 55 -66.17 -8.17 40.19
CA ALA A 55 -65.67 -7.03 40.92
C ALA A 55 -64.90 -6.05 40.00
N VAL A 56 -64.56 -6.46 38.78
CA VAL A 56 -63.98 -5.61 37.73
C VAL A 56 -65.09 -4.95 36.90
N SER A 57 -65.16 -3.61 36.88
CA SER A 57 -66.06 -2.83 36.01
C SER A 57 -65.37 -2.31 34.75
N LYS A 58 -64.06 -2.09 34.79
CA LYS A 58 -63.24 -1.72 33.63
C LYS A 58 -61.96 -2.54 33.58
N VAL A 59 -61.74 -3.27 32.49
CA VAL A 59 -60.54 -4.09 32.29
C VAL A 59 -59.36 -3.20 31.89
N LEU A 60 -58.23 -3.31 32.59
CA LEU A 60 -57.00 -2.57 32.28
C LEU A 60 -55.89 -3.48 31.75
N LYS A 61 -55.85 -4.74 32.21
CA LYS A 61 -54.84 -5.71 31.82
C LYS A 61 -55.40 -7.13 31.91
N MET A 62 -55.08 -7.96 30.94
CA MET A 62 -55.31 -9.40 30.94
C MET A 62 -53.98 -10.12 30.78
N SER A 63 -53.79 -11.22 31.48
CA SER A 63 -52.55 -12.01 31.41
C SER A 63 -52.87 -13.49 31.48
N ILE A 64 -52.29 -14.26 30.55
CA ILE A 64 -52.25 -15.72 30.65
C ILE A 64 -50.92 -16.05 31.32
N LEU A 65 -51.02 -16.61 32.53
CA LEU A 65 -49.89 -16.91 33.38
C LEU A 65 -49.65 -18.43 33.40
N ARG A 66 -48.39 -18.84 33.34
CA ARG A 66 -47.95 -20.19 33.63
C ARG A 66 -47.54 -20.26 35.09
N ARG A 67 -48.11 -21.22 35.83
CA ARG A 67 -47.74 -21.43 37.23
C ARG A 67 -46.33 -21.98 37.32
N THR A 68 -45.44 -21.20 37.93
CA THR A 68 -44.10 -21.64 38.31
C THR A 68 -43.87 -21.28 39.78
N SER A 69 -43.16 -22.11 40.53
CA SER A 69 -42.76 -21.78 41.90
C SER A 69 -41.38 -21.10 41.83
N PRO A 70 -41.19 -19.87 42.35
CA PRO A 70 -41.99 -19.17 43.37
C PRO A 70 -42.96 -18.08 42.84
N LYS A 71 -43.02 -17.81 41.53
CA LYS A 71 -43.86 -16.75 40.96
C LYS A 71 -44.45 -17.18 39.61
N ASP A 72 -45.74 -16.91 39.39
CA ASP A 72 -46.38 -17.17 38.10
C ASP A 72 -45.71 -16.34 36.99
N ASP A 73 -45.38 -16.99 35.88
CA ASP A 73 -44.66 -16.41 34.75
C ASP A 73 -45.64 -15.99 33.64
N PRO A 74 -45.69 -14.71 33.23
CA PRO A 74 -46.59 -14.27 32.16
C PRO A 74 -46.12 -14.79 30.80
N VAL A 75 -46.98 -15.58 30.14
CA VAL A 75 -46.76 -16.11 28.78
C VAL A 75 -47.18 -15.07 27.73
N ALA A 76 -48.34 -14.45 27.95
CA ALA A 76 -48.87 -13.37 27.15
C ALA A 76 -49.59 -12.34 28.01
N VAL A 77 -49.38 -11.07 27.72
CA VAL A 77 -49.99 -9.94 28.43
C VAL A 77 -50.61 -8.99 27.42
N GLY A 78 -51.89 -8.68 27.61
CA GLY A 78 -52.54 -7.54 26.99
C GLY A 78 -52.78 -6.45 28.03
N ALA A 79 -52.37 -5.22 27.76
CA ALA A 79 -52.58 -4.09 28.67
C ALA A 79 -53.06 -2.84 27.92
N LEU A 80 -53.90 -2.04 28.55
CA LEU A 80 -54.28 -0.73 28.04
C LEU A 80 -53.17 0.29 28.33
N SER A 81 -52.61 0.87 27.27
CA SER A 81 -51.69 1.99 27.32
C SER A 81 -52.16 3.05 26.33
N ASN A 82 -52.36 4.30 26.78
CA ASN A 82 -52.86 5.40 25.94
C ASN A 82 -54.14 5.08 25.15
N ASN A 83 -55.12 4.41 25.78
CA ASN A 83 -56.36 3.93 25.14
C ASN A 83 -56.15 2.94 23.96
N GLN A 84 -54.97 2.34 23.83
CA GLN A 84 -54.68 1.27 22.90
C GLN A 84 -54.29 0.00 23.64
N THR A 85 -54.64 -1.16 23.08
CA THR A 85 -54.22 -2.46 23.61
C THR A 85 -52.79 -2.74 23.15
N VAL A 86 -51.86 -2.85 24.10
CA VAL A 86 -50.47 -3.26 23.87
C VAL A 86 -50.33 -4.72 24.24
N ILE A 87 -49.72 -5.52 23.35
CA ILE A 87 -49.48 -6.94 23.55
C ILE A 87 -47.99 -7.14 23.83
N THR A 88 -47.68 -7.86 24.91
CA THR A 88 -46.34 -8.32 25.23
C THR A 88 -46.32 -9.84 25.23
N LEU A 89 -45.40 -10.40 24.45
CA LEU A 89 -45.16 -11.83 24.26
C LEU A 89 -43.82 -12.16 24.91
N ASN A 90 -43.85 -13.02 25.92
CA ASN A 90 -42.62 -13.45 26.61
C ASN A 90 -42.15 -14.83 26.17
N ASP A 91 -42.97 -15.55 25.39
CA ASP A 91 -42.63 -16.83 24.79
C ASP A 91 -42.36 -16.64 23.28
N PRO A 92 -41.10 -16.78 22.80
CA PRO A 92 -40.74 -16.62 21.40
C PRO A 92 -41.25 -17.75 20.50
N THR A 93 -41.74 -18.86 21.06
CA THR A 93 -42.25 -20.00 20.28
C THR A 93 -43.75 -19.89 19.97
N ALA A 94 -44.45 -18.93 20.58
CA ALA A 94 -45.87 -18.65 20.34
C ALA A 94 -46.06 -17.81 19.05
N PRO A 95 -46.67 -18.36 17.98
CA PRO A 95 -46.69 -17.74 16.67
C PRO A 95 -47.75 -16.64 16.49
N ASN A 96 -48.81 -16.55 17.31
CA ASN A 96 -49.85 -15.52 17.19
C ASN A 96 -50.55 -15.23 18.53
N VAL A 97 -50.63 -13.95 18.91
CA VAL A 97 -51.43 -13.45 20.04
C VAL A 97 -52.40 -12.38 19.56
N THR A 98 -53.66 -12.51 19.96
CA THR A 98 -54.70 -11.50 19.72
C THR A 98 -55.29 -11.05 21.05
N CYS A 99 -55.45 -9.75 21.22
CA CYS A 99 -56.02 -9.19 22.43
C CYS A 99 -56.87 -7.96 22.09
N TYR A 100 -57.97 -7.82 22.79
CA TYR A 100 -58.80 -6.63 22.78
C TYR A 100 -59.25 -6.34 24.21
N LEU A 101 -59.03 -5.11 24.68
CA LEU A 101 -59.46 -4.65 26.00
C LEU A 101 -60.47 -3.52 25.83
N GLY A 102 -61.73 -3.82 26.05
CA GLY A 102 -62.86 -2.92 25.86
C GLY A 102 -63.79 -2.93 27.07
N THR A 103 -65.05 -3.28 26.85
CA THR A 103 -66.00 -3.55 27.95
C THR A 103 -65.63 -4.87 28.64
N LEU A 104 -66.26 -5.14 29.79
CA LEU A 104 -66.08 -6.40 30.50
C LEU A 104 -66.37 -7.62 29.60
N VAL A 105 -67.43 -7.56 28.80
CA VAL A 105 -67.90 -8.64 27.94
C VAL A 105 -67.06 -8.80 26.67
N ASP A 106 -66.59 -7.69 26.10
CA ASP A 106 -65.84 -7.72 24.84
C ASP A 106 -64.35 -8.02 25.03
N SER A 107 -63.84 -7.90 26.25
CA SER A 107 -62.41 -8.07 26.52
C SER A 107 -61.98 -9.53 26.40
N TYR A 108 -60.93 -9.77 25.59
CA TYR A 108 -60.34 -11.10 25.45
C TYR A 108 -58.82 -11.05 25.24
N LEU A 109 -58.17 -12.14 25.61
CA LEU A 109 -56.78 -12.43 25.29
C LEU A 109 -56.69 -13.86 24.77
N SER A 110 -56.10 -14.05 23.59
CA SER A 110 -55.91 -15.38 22.98
C SER A 110 -54.50 -15.56 22.45
N ILE A 111 -53.95 -16.74 22.68
CA ILE A 111 -52.63 -17.16 22.23
C ILE A 111 -52.78 -18.51 21.52
N THR A 112 -52.15 -18.65 20.36
CA THR A 112 -52.25 -19.85 19.53
C THR A 112 -50.87 -20.37 19.14
N TRP A 113 -50.55 -21.62 19.50
CA TRP A 113 -49.36 -22.35 19.07
C TRP A 113 -49.64 -23.15 17.81
N ARG A 114 -48.72 -23.10 16.82
CA ARG A 114 -48.82 -23.85 15.55
C ARG A 114 -48.45 -25.33 15.69
N ALA A 115 -47.70 -25.67 16.74
CA ALA A 115 -47.31 -27.04 17.07
C ALA A 115 -47.27 -27.18 18.59
N VAL A 116 -47.55 -28.39 19.09
CA VAL A 116 -47.41 -28.73 20.51
C VAL A 116 -45.93 -28.94 20.80
N THR A 117 -45.30 -27.99 21.51
CA THR A 117 -43.95 -28.13 22.06
C THR A 117 -44.03 -28.42 23.56
N LEU A 118 -42.92 -28.85 24.19
CA LEU A 118 -42.86 -29.10 25.64
C LEU A 118 -43.26 -27.88 26.49
N GLU A 119 -43.22 -26.68 25.91
CA GLU A 119 -43.55 -25.42 26.56
C GLU A 119 -45.07 -25.23 26.76
N VAL A 120 -45.90 -25.94 25.97
CA VAL A 120 -47.37 -25.90 26.04
C VAL A 120 -47.92 -26.68 27.26
N PHE A 121 -47.11 -27.57 27.86
CA PHE A 121 -47.52 -28.35 29.03
C PHE A 121 -47.34 -27.56 30.33
N GLY A 122 -48.29 -27.67 31.24
CA GLY A 122 -48.24 -26.96 32.52
C GLY A 122 -49.60 -26.62 33.10
N GLN A 123 -49.58 -25.81 34.15
CA GLN A 123 -50.78 -25.23 34.76
C GLN A 123 -50.87 -23.77 34.37
N PHE A 124 -52.01 -23.38 33.80
CA PHE A 124 -52.25 -22.03 33.33
C PHE A 124 -53.43 -21.41 34.04
N VAL A 125 -53.36 -20.10 34.26
CA VAL A 125 -54.44 -19.30 34.85
C VAL A 125 -54.56 -18.00 34.06
N CYS A 126 -55.78 -17.52 33.89
CA CYS A 126 -55.99 -16.16 33.43
C CYS A 126 -56.09 -15.22 34.62
N GLU A 127 -55.33 -14.13 34.61
CA GLU A 127 -55.43 -13.03 35.54
C GLU A 127 -55.92 -11.78 34.82
N VAL A 128 -56.93 -11.12 35.40
CA VAL A 128 -57.49 -9.87 34.89
C VAL A 128 -57.37 -8.81 35.97
N GLN A 129 -56.75 -7.69 35.62
CA GLN A 129 -56.58 -6.52 36.49
C GLN A 129 -57.39 -5.37 35.91
N GLY A 130 -58.13 -4.67 36.77
CA GLY A 130 -59.00 -3.59 36.36
C GLY A 130 -59.39 -2.67 37.50
N VAL A 131 -60.38 -1.82 37.24
CA VAL A 131 -60.97 -0.92 38.23
C VAL A 131 -62.34 -1.47 38.62
N GLY A 132 -62.65 -1.46 39.91
CA GLY A 132 -63.98 -1.83 40.41
C GLY A 132 -64.96 -0.65 40.43
N ALA A 133 -66.22 -0.92 40.79
CA ALA A 133 -67.28 0.09 40.82
C ALA A 133 -66.99 1.29 41.76
N SER A 134 -66.16 1.10 42.79
CA SER A 134 -65.74 2.12 43.74
C SER A 134 -64.45 2.88 43.35
N GLY A 135 -63.89 2.61 42.16
CA GLY A 135 -62.66 3.25 41.68
C GLY A 135 -61.35 2.60 42.19
N GLY A 136 -61.43 1.59 43.06
CA GLY A 136 -60.27 0.82 43.53
C GLY A 136 -59.78 -0.19 42.48
N GLY A 137 -58.48 -0.52 42.52
CA GLY A 137 -57.90 -1.57 41.69
C GLY A 137 -58.37 -2.96 42.15
N VAL A 138 -58.82 -3.78 41.21
CA VAL A 138 -59.33 -5.14 41.45
C VAL A 138 -58.58 -6.12 40.57
N THR A 139 -58.28 -7.30 41.10
CA THR A 139 -57.69 -8.41 40.36
C THR A 139 -58.56 -9.65 40.51
N GLU A 140 -58.90 -10.28 39.40
CA GLU A 140 -59.62 -11.55 39.33
C GLU A 140 -58.81 -12.60 38.61
N ARG A 141 -59.00 -13.86 39.01
CA ARG A 141 -58.32 -15.01 38.41
C ARG A 141 -59.33 -16.06 37.99
N SER A 142 -59.10 -16.69 36.84
CA SER A 142 -59.89 -17.85 36.40
C SER A 142 -59.55 -19.09 37.22
N PRO A 143 -60.38 -20.15 37.15
CA PRO A 143 -59.95 -21.49 37.53
C PRO A 143 -58.71 -21.92 36.74
N GLU A 144 -57.91 -22.81 37.34
CA GLU A 144 -56.69 -23.34 36.73
C GLU A 144 -57.01 -24.36 35.64
N VAL A 145 -56.31 -24.26 34.51
CA VAL A 145 -56.35 -25.26 33.44
C VAL A 145 -55.01 -25.99 33.41
N LYS A 146 -55.05 -27.30 33.67
CA LYS A 146 -53.87 -28.17 33.59
C LYS A 146 -53.82 -28.87 32.24
N ILE A 147 -52.76 -28.63 31.48
CA ILE A 147 -52.42 -29.43 30.30
C ILE A 147 -51.30 -30.38 30.70
N SER A 148 -51.63 -31.68 30.74
CA SER A 148 -50.66 -32.76 30.97
C SER A 148 -50.51 -33.59 29.70
N GLU A 149 -49.31 -34.09 29.47
CA GLU A 149 -49.07 -35.13 28.47
C GLU A 149 -50.00 -36.34 28.74
N PRO A 150 -50.73 -36.84 27.74
CA PRO A 150 -51.23 -38.20 27.83
C PRO A 150 -50.04 -39.13 27.58
N ASN A 151 -49.70 -39.97 28.56
CA ASN A 151 -48.79 -41.12 28.50
C ASN A 151 -47.89 -41.19 27.23
N LEU A 152 -46.81 -40.41 27.19
CA LEU A 152 -45.77 -40.56 26.18
C LEU A 152 -45.13 -41.94 26.33
N THR A 153 -45.03 -42.67 25.22
CA THR A 153 -44.38 -43.98 25.18
C THR A 153 -42.89 -43.83 24.81
N SER A 154 -42.07 -44.84 25.11
CA SER A 154 -40.66 -44.85 24.70
C SER A 154 -40.46 -44.76 23.18
N SER A 155 -41.47 -45.15 22.39
CA SER A 155 -41.46 -45.05 20.93
C SER A 155 -41.51 -43.59 20.46
N ASP A 156 -42.34 -42.76 21.11
CA ASP A 156 -42.53 -41.36 20.73
C ASP A 156 -41.26 -40.53 20.97
N VAL A 157 -40.54 -40.84 22.06
CA VAL A 157 -39.24 -40.22 22.38
C VAL A 157 -38.18 -40.61 21.34
N ILE A 158 -38.17 -41.87 20.90
CA ILE A 158 -37.24 -42.34 19.87
C ILE A 158 -37.50 -41.63 18.54
N GLU A 159 -38.76 -41.47 18.14
CA GLU A 159 -39.13 -40.80 16.90
C GLU A 159 -38.72 -39.31 16.89
N LEU A 160 -38.89 -38.62 18.02
CA LEU A 160 -38.41 -37.24 18.18
C LEU A 160 -36.88 -37.12 18.06
N ILE A 161 -36.13 -38.04 18.68
CA ILE A 161 -34.66 -38.07 18.58
C ILE A 161 -34.21 -38.34 17.15
N ILE A 162 -34.90 -39.23 16.43
CA ILE A 162 -34.62 -39.53 15.02
C ILE A 162 -34.84 -38.27 14.18
N ARG A 163 -35.96 -37.57 14.35
CA ARG A 163 -36.28 -36.35 13.61
C ARG A 163 -35.27 -35.23 13.85
N ASP A 164 -34.94 -34.95 15.10
CA ASP A 164 -33.93 -33.95 15.47
C ASP A 164 -32.54 -34.28 14.89
N ARG A 165 -32.18 -35.57 14.84
CA ARG A 165 -30.94 -36.00 14.16
C ARG A 165 -31.02 -35.77 12.64
N VAL A 166 -32.15 -36.04 12.00
CA VAL A 166 -32.32 -35.78 10.56
C VAL A 166 -32.25 -34.28 10.25
N ASP A 167 -32.92 -33.45 11.04
CA ASP A 167 -32.94 -32.00 10.85
C ASP A 167 -31.55 -31.37 11.08
N ARG A 168 -30.81 -31.82 12.11
CA ARG A 168 -29.41 -31.40 12.30
C ARG A 168 -28.53 -31.81 11.13
N ASN A 169 -28.70 -33.03 10.62
CA ASN A 169 -27.90 -33.50 9.50
C ASN A 169 -28.18 -32.70 8.21
N SER A 170 -29.43 -32.30 7.96
CA SER A 170 -29.74 -31.46 6.79
C SER A 170 -29.16 -30.06 6.94
N LEU A 171 -29.27 -29.46 8.14
CA LEU A 171 -28.67 -28.15 8.43
C LEU A 171 -27.16 -28.17 8.25
N MET A 172 -26.47 -29.21 8.72
CA MET A 172 -25.03 -29.35 8.55
C MET A 172 -24.63 -29.48 7.08
N ALA A 173 -25.41 -30.22 6.27
CA ALA A 173 -25.16 -30.34 4.84
C ALA A 173 -25.33 -29.01 4.09
N ASP A 174 -26.34 -28.21 4.44
CA ASP A 174 -26.56 -26.89 3.86
C ASP A 174 -25.44 -25.91 4.22
N ILE A 175 -24.96 -25.96 5.47
CA ILE A 175 -23.82 -25.17 5.94
C ILE A 175 -22.55 -25.56 5.15
N GLU A 176 -22.26 -26.85 5.04
CA GLU A 176 -21.10 -27.36 4.31
C GLU A 176 -21.12 -26.89 2.85
N LYS A 177 -22.27 -27.01 2.18
CA LYS A 177 -22.45 -26.55 0.80
C LYS A 177 -22.20 -25.04 0.65
N ASN A 178 -22.71 -24.22 1.57
CA ASN A 178 -22.48 -22.77 1.57
C ASN A 178 -20.99 -22.41 1.73
N TYR A 179 -20.27 -23.10 2.62
CA TYR A 179 -18.83 -22.87 2.79
C TYR A 179 -18.02 -23.33 1.58
N ILE A 180 -18.36 -24.46 0.96
CA ILE A 180 -17.70 -24.93 -0.27
C ILE A 180 -17.89 -23.91 -1.41
N GLU A 181 -19.09 -23.37 -1.60
CA GLU A 181 -19.34 -22.33 -2.61
C GLU A 181 -18.52 -21.06 -2.36
N LYS A 182 -18.40 -20.62 -1.09
CA LYS A 182 -17.57 -19.47 -0.72
C LYS A 182 -16.09 -19.71 -0.95
N ILE A 183 -15.58 -20.91 -0.62
CA ILE A 183 -14.18 -21.27 -0.85
C ILE A 183 -13.87 -21.23 -2.34
N LYS A 184 -14.74 -21.79 -3.19
CA LYS A 184 -14.55 -21.76 -4.64
C LYS A 184 -14.46 -20.34 -5.19
N VAL A 185 -15.34 -19.44 -4.73
CA VAL A 185 -15.27 -18.01 -5.12
C VAL A 185 -13.96 -17.36 -4.68
N LEU A 186 -13.43 -17.73 -3.51
CA LEU A 186 -12.14 -17.23 -3.04
C LEU A 186 -10.98 -17.79 -3.87
N GLU A 187 -11.00 -19.08 -4.21
CA GLU A 187 -10.00 -19.71 -5.07
C GLU A 187 -9.94 -19.04 -6.46
N ASP A 188 -11.10 -18.76 -7.08
CA ASP A 188 -11.18 -18.05 -8.35
C ASP A 188 -10.60 -16.63 -8.24
N LYS A 189 -10.86 -15.93 -7.14
CA LYS A 189 -10.29 -14.60 -6.87
C LYS A 189 -8.77 -14.65 -6.68
N VAL A 190 -8.26 -15.66 -5.96
CA VAL A 190 -6.82 -15.85 -5.75
C VAL A 190 -6.13 -16.16 -7.08
N ALA A 191 -6.74 -17.00 -7.93
CA ALA A 191 -6.22 -17.29 -9.25
C ALA A 191 -6.15 -16.03 -10.14
N ASN A 192 -7.22 -15.22 -10.15
CA ASN A 192 -7.23 -13.95 -10.88
C ASN A 192 -6.18 -12.97 -10.35
N PHE A 193 -6.06 -12.82 -9.03
CA PHE A 193 -5.06 -11.96 -8.42
C PHE A 193 -3.63 -12.42 -8.74
N THR A 194 -3.39 -13.73 -8.77
CA THR A 194 -2.09 -14.31 -9.15
C THR A 194 -1.72 -13.95 -10.59
N ASN A 195 -2.68 -14.02 -11.52
CA ASN A 195 -2.47 -13.62 -12.91
C ASN A 195 -2.19 -12.12 -13.04
N ASP A 196 -2.90 -11.28 -12.28
CA ASP A 196 -2.67 -9.83 -12.27
C ASP A 196 -1.27 -9.48 -11.75
N VAL A 197 -0.81 -10.13 -10.66
CA VAL A 197 0.54 -9.95 -10.13
C VAL A 197 1.60 -10.36 -11.15
N ALA A 198 1.40 -11.48 -11.86
CA ALA A 198 2.31 -11.90 -12.91
C ALA A 198 2.37 -10.90 -14.06
N ARG A 199 1.22 -10.33 -14.47
CA ARG A 199 1.17 -9.27 -15.50
C ARG A 199 1.92 -8.03 -15.05
N PHE A 200 1.68 -7.54 -13.85
CA PHE A 200 2.34 -6.34 -13.32
C PHE A 200 3.86 -6.53 -13.20
N ALA A 201 4.33 -7.72 -12.84
CA ALA A 201 5.76 -8.01 -12.82
C ALA A 201 6.41 -7.92 -14.21
N VAL A 202 5.71 -8.29 -15.28
CA VAL A 202 6.20 -8.12 -16.66
C VAL A 202 6.22 -6.65 -17.04
N GLU A 203 5.14 -5.91 -16.78
CA GLU A 203 5.05 -4.47 -17.06
C GLU A 203 6.13 -3.66 -16.34
N GLU A 204 6.45 -4.00 -15.09
CA GLU A 204 7.55 -3.36 -14.34
C GLU A 204 8.90 -3.59 -15.01
N ASN A 205 9.18 -4.82 -15.46
CA ASN A 205 10.43 -5.14 -16.15
C ASN A 205 10.54 -4.39 -17.50
N ASP A 206 9.46 -4.33 -18.27
CA ASP A 206 9.42 -3.60 -19.53
C ASP A 206 9.61 -2.09 -19.31
N LEU A 207 8.96 -1.53 -18.28
CA LEU A 207 9.12 -0.11 -17.94
C LEU A 207 10.56 0.20 -17.52
N LYS A 208 11.19 -0.69 -16.75
CA LYS A 208 12.59 -0.54 -16.33
C LYS A 208 13.54 -0.57 -17.53
N ALA A 209 13.34 -1.51 -18.47
CA ALA A 209 14.12 -1.56 -19.70
C ALA A 209 13.95 -0.30 -20.56
N ASN A 210 12.73 0.23 -20.65
CA ASN A 210 12.47 1.50 -21.34
C ASN A 210 13.13 2.69 -20.65
N LEU A 211 13.20 2.70 -19.31
CA LEU A 211 13.90 3.74 -18.56
C LEU A 211 15.41 3.67 -18.78
N ASP A 212 15.99 2.48 -18.76
CA ASP A 212 17.42 2.26 -19.01
C ASP A 212 17.80 2.73 -20.43
N THR A 213 17.01 2.37 -21.44
CA THR A 213 17.23 2.84 -22.82
C THR A 213 17.09 4.35 -22.97
N LEU A 214 16.18 4.97 -22.22
CA LEU A 214 16.02 6.43 -22.20
C LEU A 214 17.19 7.11 -21.49
N ALA A 215 17.66 6.59 -20.36
CA ALA A 215 18.82 7.12 -19.64
C ALA A 215 20.11 7.01 -20.46
N GLU A 216 20.25 5.96 -21.27
CA GLU A 216 21.35 5.83 -22.23
C GLU A 216 21.18 6.68 -23.49
N HIS A 217 19.99 7.24 -23.71
CA HIS A 217 19.71 8.05 -24.88
C HIS A 217 20.62 9.29 -24.88
N PRO A 218 21.35 9.57 -25.98
CA PRO A 218 22.31 10.67 -26.05
C PRO A 218 21.71 12.01 -25.61
N MET A 219 20.41 12.22 -25.88
CA MET A 219 19.64 13.43 -25.53
C MET A 219 19.52 13.74 -24.02
N LEU A 220 19.91 12.83 -23.12
CA LEU A 220 19.83 13.05 -21.67
C LEU A 220 21.19 13.05 -20.96
N GLN A 221 22.30 12.95 -21.69
CA GLN A 221 23.65 12.94 -21.10
C GLN A 221 24.21 14.36 -21.02
N TYR A 222 23.81 15.09 -19.97
CA TYR A 222 24.41 16.37 -19.64
C TYR A 222 25.78 16.14 -19.03
N TRP A 223 26.77 16.85 -19.55
CA TRP A 223 28.05 16.97 -18.86
C TRP A 223 27.87 17.72 -17.54
N PRO A 224 28.67 17.45 -16.50
CA PRO A 224 28.47 18.07 -15.19
C PRO A 224 28.45 19.60 -15.25
N GLU A 225 27.82 20.22 -14.26
CA GLU A 225 27.62 21.66 -14.25
C GLU A 225 28.94 22.46 -14.20
N GLY A 226 28.84 23.68 -14.72
CA GLY A 226 29.87 24.70 -14.57
C GLY A 226 30.63 24.99 -15.87
N THR A 227 31.80 25.60 -15.69
CA THR A 227 32.65 26.08 -16.77
C THR A 227 34.04 25.49 -16.59
N TYR A 228 34.52 24.73 -17.57
CA TYR A 228 35.78 23.99 -17.50
C TYR A 228 36.25 23.60 -18.91
N ALA A 229 37.43 23.00 -18.99
CA ALA A 229 37.91 22.41 -20.24
C ALA A 229 38.49 21.00 -20.00
N LEU A 230 38.47 20.21 -21.06
CA LEU A 230 39.05 18.87 -21.11
C LEU A 230 40.06 18.79 -22.25
N LEU A 231 41.02 17.88 -22.14
CA LEU A 231 41.90 17.55 -23.26
C LEU A 231 41.09 16.89 -24.37
N ALA A 232 41.29 17.33 -25.61
CA ALA A 232 40.55 16.83 -26.75
C ALA A 232 41.13 15.48 -27.24
N PRO A 233 40.33 14.42 -27.30
CA PRO A 233 40.73 13.17 -27.93
C PRO A 233 40.66 13.26 -29.45
N GLN A 234 41.30 12.31 -30.12
CA GLN A 234 41.30 12.19 -31.59
C GLN A 234 39.88 12.08 -32.18
N SER A 235 38.92 11.55 -31.41
CA SER A 235 37.51 11.49 -31.78
C SER A 235 36.79 12.85 -31.81
N GLY A 236 37.46 13.93 -31.41
CA GLY A 236 36.83 15.24 -31.20
C GLY A 236 36.23 15.39 -29.82
N CYS A 237 35.62 16.55 -29.58
CA CYS A 237 35.08 16.86 -28.27
C CYS A 237 33.98 15.89 -27.83
N PRO A 238 33.88 15.68 -26.50
CA PRO A 238 32.83 14.84 -25.96
C PRO A 238 31.45 15.31 -26.40
N PHE A 239 30.47 14.41 -26.43
CA PHE A 239 29.12 14.79 -26.80
C PHE A 239 28.41 15.45 -25.60
N ASN A 240 27.76 16.60 -25.83
CA ASN A 240 26.88 17.25 -24.86
C ASN A 240 25.64 17.79 -25.59
N VAL A 241 24.46 17.64 -24.99
CA VAL A 241 23.17 18.01 -25.59
C VAL A 241 22.83 19.47 -25.37
N ALA A 242 23.23 20.00 -24.22
CA ALA A 242 22.73 21.28 -23.71
C ALA A 242 23.65 22.46 -23.98
N ALA A 243 24.91 22.18 -24.30
CA ALA A 243 25.91 23.18 -24.60
C ALA A 243 26.90 22.61 -25.61
N GLU A 244 27.26 23.42 -26.60
CA GLU A 244 28.28 23.05 -27.58
C GLU A 244 29.67 23.25 -26.98
N TRP A 245 30.54 22.27 -27.20
CA TRP A 245 31.95 22.41 -26.90
C TRP A 245 32.59 23.34 -27.93
N THR A 246 33.27 24.37 -27.45
CA THR A 246 34.20 25.12 -28.28
C THR A 246 35.57 24.47 -28.22
N THR A 247 36.42 24.81 -29.20
CA THR A 247 37.73 24.19 -29.36
C THR A 247 38.83 25.24 -29.37
N GLY A 248 39.98 24.88 -28.83
CA GLY A 248 41.21 25.64 -29.00
C GLY A 248 42.43 24.76 -28.78
N TYR A 249 43.60 25.34 -28.99
CA TYR A 249 44.85 24.64 -28.76
C TYR A 249 45.95 25.57 -28.27
N LYS A 250 46.85 25.00 -27.46
CA LYS A 250 48.16 25.55 -27.17
C LYS A 250 49.20 24.75 -27.92
N LYS A 251 49.94 25.44 -28.79
CA LYS A 251 51.16 24.99 -29.43
C LYS A 251 52.34 25.43 -28.57
N PHE A 252 53.00 24.47 -27.95
CA PHE A 252 54.24 24.63 -27.21
C PHE A 252 55.42 24.66 -28.20
N HIS A 253 56.34 25.62 -28.03
CA HIS A 253 57.67 25.53 -28.62
C HIS A 253 58.56 24.81 -27.61
N THR A 254 58.88 23.57 -27.90
CA THR A 254 59.62 22.67 -27.00
C THR A 254 61.10 22.70 -27.36
N GLU A 255 61.95 22.22 -26.46
CA GLU A 255 63.41 22.22 -26.57
C GLU A 255 63.90 21.82 -27.98
N SER A 256 64.79 22.64 -28.54
CA SER A 256 65.21 22.60 -29.94
C SER A 256 66.74 22.56 -30.16
N ASP A 257 67.55 22.74 -29.11
CA ASP A 257 69.01 22.75 -29.18
C ASP A 257 69.62 21.35 -28.96
N LEU A 258 68.97 20.48 -28.17
CA LEU A 258 69.37 19.08 -27.94
C LEU A 258 68.43 18.06 -28.59
N ALA A 259 68.68 16.76 -28.37
CA ALA A 259 67.75 15.71 -28.81
C ALA A 259 66.41 15.90 -28.10
N ASN A 260 65.37 16.26 -28.85
CA ASN A 260 64.06 16.54 -28.27
C ASN A 260 63.39 15.26 -27.74
N HIS A 261 62.89 15.31 -26.51
CA HIS A 261 62.27 14.19 -25.79
C HIS A 261 60.75 14.25 -25.74
N ASN A 262 60.10 15.05 -26.60
CA ASN A 262 58.64 15.03 -26.67
C ASN A 262 58.16 13.61 -26.97
N ASN A 263 57.21 13.14 -26.18
CA ASN A 263 56.74 11.78 -26.29
C ASN A 263 55.27 11.64 -25.89
N ALA A 264 54.69 10.51 -26.29
CA ALA A 264 53.38 10.08 -25.86
C ALA A 264 53.38 8.56 -25.65
N SER A 265 52.42 8.07 -24.89
CA SER A 265 52.12 6.64 -24.86
C SER A 265 51.90 6.08 -26.26
N TRP A 266 52.33 4.84 -26.49
CA TRP A 266 52.16 4.19 -27.78
C TRP A 266 50.67 3.99 -28.07
N GLY A 267 50.21 4.49 -29.21
CA GLY A 267 48.79 4.43 -29.56
C GLY A 267 47.91 5.47 -28.85
N ALA A 268 48.50 6.47 -28.20
CA ALA A 268 47.76 7.52 -27.50
C ALA A 268 46.72 8.21 -28.39
N HIS A 269 45.57 8.51 -27.82
CA HIS A 269 44.40 8.97 -28.57
C HIS A 269 44.27 10.50 -28.58
N PHE A 270 45.39 11.23 -28.69
CA PHE A 270 45.39 12.69 -28.69
C PHE A 270 44.88 13.27 -30.01
N MET A 271 44.21 14.42 -29.94
CA MET A 271 43.83 15.17 -31.13
C MET A 271 45.05 15.54 -31.99
N ALA A 272 44.94 15.31 -33.30
CA ALA A 272 45.99 15.66 -34.25
C ALA A 272 45.88 17.13 -34.71
N PRO A 273 47.00 17.81 -35.03
CA PRO A 273 48.37 17.34 -34.82
C PRO A 273 48.70 17.34 -33.32
N PHE A 274 49.45 16.34 -32.86
CA PHE A 274 49.95 16.29 -31.48
C PHE A 274 51.42 16.70 -31.41
N LEU A 275 52.27 16.14 -32.28
CA LEU A 275 53.66 16.58 -32.48
C LEU A 275 53.83 17.22 -33.85
N ALA A 276 54.66 18.24 -33.94
CA ALA A 276 55.10 18.81 -35.21
C ALA A 276 56.55 19.28 -35.13
N LYS A 277 57.20 19.33 -36.30
CA LYS A 277 58.54 19.91 -36.45
C LYS A 277 58.49 20.96 -37.56
N ASN A 278 59.09 22.12 -37.32
CA ASN A 278 59.21 23.16 -38.34
C ASN A 278 60.63 23.73 -38.35
N TYR A 279 61.36 23.52 -39.45
CA TYR A 279 62.80 23.79 -39.54
C TYR A 279 63.56 23.11 -38.38
N SER A 280 64.26 23.87 -37.54
CA SER A 280 64.97 23.39 -36.35
C SER A 280 64.07 23.28 -35.12
N GLY A 281 62.87 23.87 -35.12
CA GLY A 281 62.00 23.92 -33.94
C GLY A 281 61.13 22.68 -33.77
N ASN A 282 61.01 22.20 -32.53
CA ASN A 282 60.11 21.12 -32.13
C ASN A 282 58.84 21.70 -31.47
N PHE A 283 57.70 21.08 -31.71
CA PHE A 283 56.41 21.57 -31.21
C PHE A 283 55.51 20.44 -30.74
N LEU A 284 54.83 20.71 -29.63
CA LEU A 284 53.76 19.87 -29.10
C LEU A 284 52.47 20.67 -29.04
N TYR A 285 51.35 20.02 -29.35
CA TYR A 285 50.02 20.62 -29.35
C TYR A 285 49.15 19.95 -28.31
N GLN A 286 48.64 20.75 -27.37
CA GLN A 286 47.52 20.36 -26.53
C GLN A 286 46.26 21.00 -27.07
N HIS A 287 45.30 20.18 -27.48
CA HIS A 287 43.99 20.62 -27.93
C HIS A 287 43.00 20.49 -26.80
N PHE A 288 42.07 21.44 -26.70
CA PHE A 288 41.11 21.53 -25.62
C PHE A 288 39.69 21.58 -26.17
N CYS A 289 38.82 20.92 -25.44
CA CYS A 289 37.37 21.08 -25.53
C CYS A 289 36.94 21.93 -24.34
N VAL A 290 36.39 23.10 -24.62
CA VAL A 290 35.98 24.07 -23.61
C VAL A 290 34.47 24.10 -23.55
N LEU A 291 33.93 24.00 -22.34
CA LEU A 291 32.50 24.10 -22.10
C LEU A 291 32.25 25.27 -21.17
N THR A 292 31.45 26.21 -21.64
CA THR A 292 31.00 27.35 -20.85
C THR A 292 29.52 27.16 -20.56
N ASP A 293 29.13 27.22 -19.29
CA ASP A 293 27.73 27.15 -18.84
C ASP A 293 27.04 25.79 -19.07
N SER A 294 27.66 24.71 -18.59
CA SER A 294 27.01 23.40 -18.56
C SER A 294 25.90 23.37 -17.48
N PRO A 295 24.65 22.98 -17.80
CA PRO A 295 23.54 22.93 -16.85
C PRO A 295 23.34 21.54 -16.21
N GLY A 296 24.31 20.64 -16.33
CA GLY A 296 24.18 19.26 -15.87
C GLY A 296 24.21 19.09 -14.34
N PRO A 297 24.35 17.85 -13.85
CA PRO A 297 24.47 17.60 -12.41
C PRO A 297 25.83 18.05 -11.86
N ALA A 298 25.97 18.15 -10.55
CA ALA A 298 27.26 18.34 -9.90
C ALA A 298 28.26 17.26 -10.34
N TRP A 299 29.54 17.65 -10.46
CA TRP A 299 30.60 16.69 -10.74
C TRP A 299 30.64 15.60 -9.65
N PRO A 300 30.73 14.31 -10.02
CA PRO A 300 30.76 13.22 -9.06
C PRO A 300 32.03 13.25 -8.19
N GLN A 301 31.91 12.80 -6.95
CA GLN A 301 33.07 12.65 -6.04
C GLN A 301 34.02 11.58 -6.57
N GLY A 302 35.33 11.82 -6.47
CA GLY A 302 36.34 10.94 -7.04
C GLY A 302 37.74 11.49 -6.92
N SER A 303 38.67 10.92 -7.68
CA SER A 303 40.07 11.36 -7.75
C SER A 303 40.54 11.60 -9.19
N TYR A 304 40.49 12.86 -9.63
CA TYR A 304 40.88 13.27 -10.99
C TYR A 304 40.99 14.80 -11.09
N CYS A 305 41.64 15.28 -12.15
CA CYS A 305 41.64 16.69 -12.51
C CYS A 305 41.02 16.97 -13.88
N ILE A 306 40.60 18.22 -14.06
CA ILE A 306 40.19 18.84 -15.32
C ILE A 306 40.91 20.19 -15.49
N ASN A 307 40.92 20.75 -16.69
CA ASN A 307 41.46 22.10 -16.85
C ASN A 307 40.46 23.14 -16.33
N ARG A 308 40.96 24.12 -15.56
CA ARG A 308 40.13 25.21 -15.03
C ARG A 308 39.69 26.12 -16.17
N LYS A 309 38.47 26.64 -16.10
CA LYS A 309 37.99 27.72 -16.97
C LYS A 309 37.08 28.64 -16.17
N GLY A 310 37.13 29.94 -16.45
CA GLY A 310 36.20 30.91 -15.86
C GLY A 310 36.68 31.49 -14.54
N GLY A 311 37.98 31.37 -14.24
CA GLY A 311 38.67 31.99 -13.10
C GLY A 311 38.70 31.15 -11.84
N ASN A 312 37.71 30.27 -11.63
CA ASN A 312 37.56 29.45 -10.43
C ASN A 312 37.23 28.00 -10.76
N CYS A 313 37.45 27.10 -9.80
CA CYS A 313 37.02 25.72 -9.92
C CYS A 313 35.54 25.53 -9.56
N THR A 314 34.91 24.53 -10.20
CA THR A 314 33.58 24.07 -9.84
C THR A 314 33.58 23.46 -8.42
N ALA A 315 32.39 23.37 -7.81
CA ALA A 315 32.27 22.90 -6.44
C ALA A 315 32.91 21.51 -6.22
N GLY A 316 33.65 21.35 -5.13
CA GLY A 316 34.37 20.12 -4.78
C GLY A 316 35.78 20.00 -5.36
N PHE A 317 36.16 20.86 -6.31
CA PHE A 317 37.52 20.92 -6.83
C PHE A 317 38.36 22.01 -6.16
N HIS A 318 39.65 21.73 -6.05
CA HIS A 318 40.68 22.66 -5.61
C HIS A 318 41.53 23.10 -6.80
N SER A 319 41.99 24.35 -6.77
CA SER A 319 42.73 24.92 -7.88
C SER A 319 44.24 24.78 -7.70
N GLY A 320 44.91 24.36 -8.75
CA GLY A 320 46.36 24.45 -8.89
C GLY A 320 46.77 24.76 -10.31
N ALA A 321 48.08 24.72 -10.56
CA ALA A 321 48.64 25.05 -11.86
C ALA A 321 49.99 24.37 -12.08
N ILE A 322 50.29 24.15 -13.36
CA ILE A 322 51.60 23.72 -13.82
C ILE A 322 52.15 24.81 -14.73
N ARG A 323 53.40 25.22 -14.46
CA ARG A 323 54.18 26.10 -15.31
C ARG A 323 55.12 25.27 -16.19
N TYR A 324 55.14 25.63 -17.47
CA TYR A 324 55.95 25.05 -18.54
C TYR A 324 56.91 26.13 -19.02
N ASP A 325 58.21 25.94 -18.79
CA ASP A 325 59.27 26.76 -19.37
C ASP A 325 59.50 26.27 -20.81
N GLU A 326 58.99 27.03 -21.79
CA GLU A 326 59.13 26.68 -23.21
C GLU A 326 60.50 27.16 -23.72
N GLU A 327 60.85 26.75 -24.93
CA GLU A 327 62.09 27.15 -25.61
C GLU A 327 62.26 28.67 -25.65
N ASP A 328 63.34 29.16 -25.02
CA ASP A 328 63.64 30.58 -24.89
C ASP A 328 64.17 31.19 -26.22
N LEU A 329 64.85 30.40 -27.06
CA LEU A 329 65.41 30.91 -28.32
C LEU A 329 64.33 31.02 -29.41
N ASN A 330 64.07 32.25 -29.86
CA ASN A 330 63.10 32.56 -30.91
C ASN A 330 61.69 32.00 -30.63
N GLY A 331 61.25 32.06 -29.35
CA GLY A 331 59.96 31.56 -28.86
C GLY A 331 58.82 31.60 -29.88
N ALA A 332 58.45 30.42 -30.37
CA ALA A 332 57.48 30.23 -31.44
C ALA A 332 56.17 29.58 -30.94
N GLY A 333 55.95 29.58 -29.62
CA GLY A 333 54.72 29.14 -29.00
C GLY A 333 53.52 29.97 -29.50
N ARG A 334 52.38 29.31 -29.70
CA ARG A 334 51.14 29.94 -30.21
C ARG A 334 49.91 29.34 -29.54
N SER A 335 48.86 30.14 -29.45
CA SER A 335 47.58 29.76 -28.86
C SER A 335 46.46 30.23 -29.78
N ALA A 336 45.42 29.42 -29.97
CA ALA A 336 44.27 29.79 -30.78
C ALA A 336 42.98 29.11 -30.28
N GLY A 337 41.83 29.70 -30.63
CA GLY A 337 40.52 29.24 -30.19
C GLY A 337 40.27 29.50 -28.70
N ASP A 338 39.31 28.76 -28.13
CA ASP A 338 39.00 28.85 -26.71
C ASP A 338 39.93 27.95 -25.89
N LEU A 339 40.47 28.51 -24.82
CA LEU A 339 41.47 27.84 -23.99
C LEU A 339 41.04 27.79 -22.53
N PRO A 340 41.56 26.82 -21.75
CA PRO A 340 41.45 26.88 -20.30
C PRO A 340 42.10 28.15 -19.73
N ASP A 341 41.89 28.37 -18.44
CA ASP A 341 42.56 29.45 -17.73
C ASP A 341 44.06 29.19 -17.73
N GLY A 342 44.82 30.23 -18.04
CA GLY A 342 46.26 30.15 -18.06
C GLY A 342 46.91 31.46 -18.52
N THR A 343 48.23 31.48 -18.44
CA THR A 343 49.05 32.51 -19.09
C THR A 343 49.75 31.88 -20.29
N TYR A 344 49.51 32.41 -21.48
CA TYR A 344 50.04 31.87 -22.72
C TYR A 344 51.01 32.86 -23.35
N SER A 345 52.30 32.72 -23.06
CA SER A 345 53.34 33.49 -23.73
C SER A 345 54.09 32.62 -24.75
N THR A 346 55.13 33.18 -25.36
CA THR A 346 55.93 32.50 -26.39
C THR A 346 57.03 31.61 -25.84
N SER A 347 57.45 31.82 -24.60
CA SER A 347 58.52 31.07 -23.89
C SER A 347 58.09 30.60 -22.50
N MET A 348 56.86 30.87 -22.08
CA MET A 348 56.36 30.44 -20.77
C MET A 348 54.85 30.24 -20.85
N THR A 349 54.39 29.08 -20.41
CA THR A 349 52.96 28.78 -20.30
C THR A 349 52.62 28.34 -18.88
N THR A 350 51.54 28.84 -18.32
CA THR A 350 50.96 28.29 -17.07
C THR A 350 49.55 27.83 -17.38
N LEU A 351 49.25 26.57 -17.10
CA LEU A 351 47.91 26.00 -17.23
C LEU A 351 47.33 25.78 -15.85
N HIS A 352 46.09 26.22 -15.64
CA HIS A 352 45.36 25.98 -14.41
C HIS A 352 44.51 24.71 -14.48
N TYR A 353 44.46 24.01 -13.36
CA TYR A 353 43.71 22.78 -13.17
C TYR A 353 42.76 22.90 -11.98
N CYS A 354 41.73 22.08 -12.04
CA CYS A 354 40.81 21.80 -10.96
C CYS A 354 40.95 20.33 -10.63
N CYS A 355 41.45 20.01 -9.44
CA CYS A 355 41.66 18.66 -8.96
C CYS A 355 40.77 18.36 -7.75
N ARG A 356 40.22 17.15 -7.68
CA ARG A 356 39.45 16.66 -6.53
C ARG A 356 39.96 15.29 -6.12
N SER A 357 39.82 14.97 -4.83
CA SER A 357 40.23 13.70 -4.24
C SER A 357 39.31 13.31 -3.07
N ASP A 358 38.05 13.70 -3.18
CA ASP A 358 37.01 13.49 -2.18
C ASP A 358 36.24 12.17 -2.39
N GLY A 359 36.77 11.27 -3.22
CA GLY A 359 36.26 9.91 -3.45
C GLY A 359 37.37 8.93 -3.84
N LEU A 360 37.05 7.64 -3.78
CA LEU A 360 37.99 6.56 -4.15
C LEU A 360 37.99 6.34 -5.68
N PRO A 361 39.16 6.20 -6.33
CA PRO A 361 39.25 5.94 -7.77
C PRO A 361 38.47 4.69 -8.23
N GLU A 362 38.35 3.67 -7.39
CA GLU A 362 37.66 2.40 -7.71
C GLU A 362 36.13 2.51 -7.63
N THR A 363 35.60 3.60 -7.05
CA THR A 363 34.16 3.83 -6.98
C THR A 363 33.71 4.48 -8.29
N LYS A 364 33.07 3.69 -9.16
CA LYS A 364 32.61 4.14 -10.49
C LYS A 364 31.79 5.42 -10.42
N VAL A 365 32.24 6.43 -11.16
CA VAL A 365 31.50 7.68 -11.33
C VAL A 365 30.64 7.65 -12.59
N VAL A 366 29.52 8.35 -12.56
CA VAL A 366 28.64 8.49 -13.72
C VAL A 366 29.00 9.76 -14.47
N LEU A 367 29.49 9.61 -15.69
CA LEU A 367 29.77 10.69 -16.64
C LEU A 367 29.17 10.35 -18.01
N PRO A 368 28.93 11.35 -18.88
CA PRO A 368 28.49 11.09 -20.25
C PRO A 368 29.44 10.17 -21.00
N LYS A 369 28.88 9.12 -21.61
CA LYS A 369 29.60 8.04 -22.30
C LYS A 369 29.41 8.06 -23.82
N GLY A 370 28.78 9.11 -24.36
CA GLY A 370 28.44 9.23 -25.78
C GLY A 370 29.66 9.32 -26.71
N ARG A 371 30.80 9.80 -26.22
CA ARG A 371 32.09 9.85 -26.95
C ARG A 371 33.25 9.66 -25.97
N PRO A 372 34.42 9.22 -26.45
CA PRO A 372 35.62 9.16 -25.63
C PRO A 372 36.02 10.52 -25.07
N PHE A 373 36.70 10.52 -23.93
CA PHE A 373 37.20 11.73 -23.28
C PHE A 373 38.43 11.43 -22.41
N TYR A 374 39.13 12.50 -22.01
CA TYR A 374 40.23 12.43 -21.05
C TYR A 374 39.85 13.07 -19.73
N LEU A 375 40.34 12.48 -18.64
CA LEU A 375 40.58 13.17 -17.39
C LEU A 375 42.07 13.08 -17.06
N TYR A 376 42.59 14.04 -16.30
CA TYR A 376 43.94 13.95 -15.78
C TYR A 376 43.95 13.04 -14.56
N ARG A 377 44.93 12.13 -14.49
CA ARG A 377 45.10 11.26 -13.33
C ARG A 377 45.51 12.11 -12.12
N TYR A 378 45.00 11.76 -10.96
CA TYR A 378 45.31 12.46 -9.71
C TYR A 378 45.32 11.46 -8.55
N ASN A 379 46.37 11.52 -7.73
CA ASN A 379 46.62 10.63 -6.60
C ASN A 379 46.77 9.14 -6.99
N GLY A 380 47.43 8.86 -8.11
CA GLY A 380 48.06 7.56 -8.39
C GLY A 380 47.33 6.66 -9.40
N THR A 381 46.00 6.61 -9.38
CA THR A 381 45.21 5.71 -10.25
C THR A 381 44.11 6.46 -10.98
N CYS A 382 43.73 5.96 -12.16
CA CYS A 382 42.60 6.51 -12.90
C CYS A 382 41.26 6.23 -12.20
N GLN A 383 40.40 7.24 -12.18
CA GLN A 383 39.03 7.13 -11.72
C GLN A 383 38.23 6.16 -12.61
N GLU A 384 37.56 5.16 -12.05
CA GLU A 384 36.65 4.32 -12.84
C GLU A 384 35.39 5.10 -13.23
N VAL A 385 34.93 4.92 -14.47
CA VAL A 385 33.68 5.52 -15.00
C VAL A 385 32.71 4.40 -15.36
N GLU A 386 31.46 4.53 -14.92
CA GLU A 386 30.45 3.50 -15.14
C GLU A 386 30.17 3.29 -16.64
N GLY A 387 30.26 2.03 -17.09
CA GLY A 387 30.01 1.66 -18.48
C GLY A 387 31.13 2.04 -19.47
N MET A 388 32.31 2.41 -18.97
CA MET A 388 33.48 2.73 -19.80
C MET A 388 34.72 1.95 -19.35
N THR A 389 35.64 1.72 -20.27
CA THR A 389 37.00 1.26 -19.99
C THR A 389 37.91 2.47 -19.87
N VAL A 390 39.00 2.31 -19.11
CA VAL A 390 40.02 3.34 -18.94
C VAL A 390 41.39 2.81 -19.34
N GLU A 391 42.10 3.60 -20.14
CA GLU A 391 43.49 3.37 -20.52
C GLU A 391 44.35 4.51 -19.96
N ALA A 392 45.40 4.14 -19.21
CA ALA A 392 46.34 5.12 -18.69
C ALA A 392 47.32 5.52 -19.80
N GLU A 393 47.37 6.81 -20.10
CA GLU A 393 48.24 7.37 -21.12
C GLU A 393 49.15 8.44 -20.52
N GLU A 394 50.25 8.70 -21.21
CA GLU A 394 51.27 9.66 -20.81
C GLU A 394 51.51 10.65 -21.95
N MET A 395 51.68 11.92 -21.58
CA MET A 395 52.17 13.00 -22.44
C MET A 395 53.44 13.57 -21.83
N VAL A 396 54.51 13.63 -22.62
CA VAL A 396 55.80 14.22 -22.22
C VAL A 396 56.05 15.47 -23.07
N VAL A 397 56.15 16.61 -22.40
CA VAL A 397 56.51 17.90 -22.99
C VAL A 397 57.97 18.18 -22.63
N ASP A 398 58.83 18.14 -23.64
CA ASP A 398 60.26 18.42 -23.51
C ASP A 398 60.48 19.94 -23.43
N THR A 399 60.48 20.42 -22.20
CA THR A 399 60.61 21.84 -21.82
C THR A 399 62.06 22.30 -21.89
N GLU A 400 62.31 23.58 -21.66
CA GLU A 400 63.65 24.18 -21.67
C GLU A 400 64.65 23.38 -20.80
N SER A 401 65.82 23.09 -21.35
CA SER A 401 66.87 22.33 -20.65
C SER A 401 67.78 23.21 -19.78
N SER A 402 67.90 24.50 -20.11
CA SER A 402 68.79 25.46 -19.44
C SER A 402 68.04 26.45 -18.56
N TYR A 403 68.38 26.50 -17.26
CA TYR A 403 67.68 27.36 -16.28
C TYR A 403 66.15 27.14 -16.23
N ASN A 404 65.73 25.89 -16.41
CA ASN A 404 64.33 25.44 -16.41
C ASN A 404 63.56 25.97 -15.18
N LYS A 405 62.41 26.60 -15.44
CA LYS A 405 61.48 27.18 -14.45
C LYS A 405 60.13 26.46 -14.36
N ASP A 406 60.06 25.22 -14.81
CA ASP A 406 58.93 24.33 -14.60
C ASP A 406 58.59 24.26 -13.12
N LEU A 407 57.30 24.31 -12.82
CA LEU A 407 56.86 24.37 -11.43
C LEU A 407 55.44 23.85 -11.26
N TYR A 408 55.24 23.07 -10.20
CA TYR A 408 53.94 22.90 -9.57
C TYR A 408 53.67 24.05 -8.60
N GLU A 409 52.62 24.84 -8.86
CA GLU A 409 52.32 26.00 -8.00
C GLU A 409 51.85 25.60 -6.59
N ASN A 410 51.21 24.43 -6.47
CA ASN A 410 50.76 23.81 -5.23
C ASN A 410 50.51 22.31 -5.49
N ASP A 411 49.94 21.58 -4.53
CA ASP A 411 49.70 20.13 -4.63
C ASP A 411 48.48 19.73 -5.49
N TYR A 412 47.67 20.69 -5.97
CA TYR A 412 46.46 20.42 -6.76
C TYR A 412 46.74 20.44 -8.26
N HIS A 413 47.54 19.48 -8.72
CA HIS A 413 47.91 19.32 -10.12
C HIS A 413 47.80 17.85 -10.55
N PRO A 414 47.64 17.57 -11.86
CA PRO A 414 47.75 16.23 -12.41
C PRO A 414 48.99 15.48 -11.94
N ASP A 415 48.87 14.16 -11.79
CA ASP A 415 50.02 13.27 -11.59
C ASP A 415 51.04 13.43 -12.73
N GLY A 416 52.33 13.43 -12.38
CA GLY A 416 53.37 13.70 -13.35
C GLY A 416 54.74 13.95 -12.73
N GLN A 417 55.60 14.60 -13.51
CA GLN A 417 56.86 15.20 -13.04
C GLN A 417 57.12 16.54 -13.76
N ILE A 418 58.10 17.30 -13.25
CA ILE A 418 58.63 18.55 -13.80
C ILE A 418 60.10 18.37 -14.21
N ASN A 419 60.65 19.31 -14.98
CA ASN A 419 61.90 19.19 -15.73
C ASN A 419 61.74 18.14 -16.83
N ASP A 420 61.08 18.56 -17.90
CA ASP A 420 60.28 17.76 -18.83
C ASP A 420 58.94 17.41 -18.19
N VAL A 421 57.94 18.24 -18.50
CA VAL A 421 56.62 18.12 -17.91
C VAL A 421 55.95 16.86 -18.45
N VAL A 422 55.76 15.89 -17.56
CA VAL A 422 54.99 14.68 -17.84
C VAL A 422 53.62 14.81 -17.24
N LEU A 423 52.59 14.47 -18.01
CA LEU A 423 51.21 14.40 -17.56
C LEU A 423 50.70 12.97 -17.69
N GLN A 424 50.12 12.48 -16.61
CA GLN A 424 49.44 11.18 -16.58
C GLN A 424 47.95 11.40 -16.82
N LEU A 425 47.42 10.67 -17.79
CA LEU A 425 46.10 10.86 -18.35
C LEU A 425 45.31 9.56 -18.29
N CYS A 426 43.99 9.70 -18.25
CA CYS A 426 43.06 8.59 -18.24
C CYS A 426 42.14 8.77 -19.45
N TYR A 427 42.31 7.93 -20.47
CA TYR A 427 41.48 7.90 -21.65
C TYR A 427 40.30 6.96 -21.44
N TYR A 428 39.09 7.47 -21.59
CA TYR A 428 37.86 6.69 -21.38
C TYR A 428 37.19 6.39 -22.72
N VAL A 429 36.86 5.13 -22.95
CA VAL A 429 36.08 4.69 -24.12
C VAL A 429 34.97 3.73 -23.70
N LYS A 430 33.79 3.86 -24.34
CA LYS A 430 32.61 3.05 -24.02
C LYS A 430 32.90 1.55 -24.21
N LEU A 431 32.41 0.74 -23.27
CA LEU A 431 32.45 -0.73 -23.31
C LEU A 431 31.72 -1.32 -24.52
#